data_AF-A0A2N7FAH0-F1
#
_entry.id   AF-A0A2N7FAH0-F1
#
_cell.length_a   1.000
_cell.length_b   1.000
_cell.length_c   1.000
_cell.angle_alpha   90.00
_cell.angle_beta   90.00
_cell.angle_gamma   90.00
#
_symmetry.space_group_name_H-M   'P 1'
#
loop_
_entity.id
_entity.type
_entity.pdbx_description
1 polymer ?
#
loop_
_entity_poly.entity_id
_entity_poly.type
_entity_poly.pdbx_seq_one_letter_code
_entity_poly.pdbx_strand_id
1 'polypeptide(L)'
;MSLKNPTTTWFDHPKFHSAKSVLIERFKSHQGKYPSDYKRSLFGGAKLPRILFICGGDPRYCSNRETIESYLDKHVPELMTFRAEYAWEIISSNQSQNKDGSINALRLEEWLADFSDAVIILVESYGTVAELGAFSISSRLRSKLLPILDKNFEDDLSFINTGPISWINNDSVYKPTIYADFDTILTTMPLMINNLNNGFKSLKKDNDDKFGDKNFSRKELLFVVIIIITSIGPIDEKNIYDICRQSFNLKNNSAEVKFIVSLCVALKIIESFDYKGVKLYTCINYERLYRTQTTTNLLSVSRRLRLTCLSKLLYIDEFKEAISKVTS
;
A
#
# COMPACT_ATOMS: atom_id res chain seq x y z
N MET A 1 -8.06 -8.91 -47.24
CA MET A 1 -7.24 -9.27 -46.06
C MET A 1 -6.74 -7.97 -45.45
N SER A 2 -7.46 -7.43 -44.46
CA SER A 2 -7.10 -6.18 -43.79
C SER A 2 -5.95 -6.45 -42.82
N LEU A 3 -4.81 -5.81 -43.04
CA LEU A 3 -3.69 -5.79 -42.11
C LEU A 3 -4.18 -5.15 -40.81
N LYS A 4 -4.38 -5.95 -39.75
CA LYS A 4 -4.60 -5.46 -38.40
C LYS A 4 -3.42 -4.55 -38.04
N ASN A 5 -3.65 -3.24 -37.99
CA ASN A 5 -2.70 -2.29 -37.42
C ASN A 5 -2.32 -2.75 -36.00
N PRO A 6 -1.03 -2.65 -35.61
CA PRO A 6 -0.60 -3.11 -34.30
C PRO A 6 -1.30 -2.25 -33.23
N THR A 7 -1.99 -2.91 -32.30
CA THR A 7 -1.77 -2.81 -30.84
C THR A 7 -1.24 -1.49 -30.27
N THR A 8 -1.67 -0.32 -30.74
CA THR A 8 -1.26 0.96 -30.13
C THR A 8 -2.27 1.35 -29.07
N THR A 9 -1.80 1.41 -27.82
CA THR A 9 -2.49 2.13 -26.75
C THR A 9 -2.46 3.64 -27.06
N TRP A 10 -3.22 4.44 -26.33
CA TRP A 10 -3.25 5.90 -26.54
C TRP A 10 -2.00 6.65 -26.06
N PHE A 11 -0.96 5.95 -25.61
CA PHE A 11 0.21 6.59 -25.00
C PHE A 11 1.04 7.44 -25.98
N ASP A 12 0.92 7.18 -27.28
CA ASP A 12 1.52 7.99 -28.34
C ASP A 12 0.56 9.06 -28.90
N HIS A 13 -0.68 9.12 -28.39
CA HIS A 13 -1.68 10.06 -28.88
C HIS A 13 -1.37 11.49 -28.39
N PRO A 14 -1.44 12.53 -29.25
CA PRO A 14 -1.11 13.91 -28.87
C PRO A 14 -1.91 14.43 -27.67
N LYS A 15 -3.18 14.02 -27.52
CA LYS A 15 -4.01 14.39 -26.36
C LYS A 15 -3.53 13.74 -25.06
N PHE A 16 -2.98 12.52 -25.11
CA PHE A 16 -2.37 11.89 -23.94
C PHE A 16 -1.10 12.62 -23.53
N HIS A 17 -0.20 12.92 -24.49
CA HIS A 17 0.97 13.74 -24.22
C HIS A 17 0.60 15.10 -23.61
N SER A 18 -0.43 15.77 -24.16
CA SER A 18 -0.95 17.02 -23.59
C SER A 18 -1.47 16.84 -22.16
N ALA A 19 -2.21 15.77 -21.86
CA ALA A 19 -2.70 15.50 -20.50
C ALA A 19 -1.55 15.23 -19.53
N LYS A 20 -0.58 14.43 -19.94
CA LYS A 20 0.63 14.09 -19.18
C LYS A 20 1.47 15.33 -18.88
N SER A 21 1.73 16.18 -19.88
CA SER A 21 2.48 17.42 -19.69
C SER A 21 1.78 18.36 -18.70
N VAL A 22 0.46 18.55 -18.83
CA VAL A 22 -0.30 19.37 -17.89
C VAL A 22 -0.25 18.81 -16.47
N LEU A 23 -0.36 17.49 -16.30
CA LEU A 23 -0.22 16.86 -14.99
C LEU A 23 1.17 17.11 -14.38
N ILE A 24 2.23 16.92 -15.17
CA ILE A 24 3.61 17.17 -14.75
C ILE A 24 3.80 18.64 -14.35
N GLU A 25 3.33 19.57 -15.17
CA GLU A 25 3.38 21.01 -14.90
C GLU A 25 2.63 21.38 -13.62
N ARG A 26 1.44 20.81 -13.38
CA ARG A 26 0.66 21.04 -12.15
C ARG A 26 1.40 20.55 -10.91
N PHE A 27 2.09 19.41 -10.99
CA PHE A 27 2.94 18.95 -9.89
C PHE A 27 4.16 19.86 -9.69
N LYS A 28 4.77 20.39 -10.76
CA LYS A 28 5.92 21.32 -10.66
C LYS A 28 5.51 22.72 -10.18
N SER A 29 4.32 23.18 -10.53
CA SER A 29 3.83 24.53 -10.25
C SER A 29 3.40 24.73 -8.79
N HIS A 30 3.17 23.65 -8.04
CA HIS A 30 2.93 23.73 -6.60
C HIS A 30 4.26 24.06 -5.92
N GLN A 31 4.39 25.29 -5.40
CA GLN A 31 5.58 25.73 -4.69
C GLN A 31 5.16 26.28 -3.34
N GLY A 32 5.53 25.57 -2.28
CA GLY A 32 5.85 26.24 -1.04
C GLY A 32 7.37 26.36 -0.92
N LYS A 33 7.82 27.21 0.00
CA LYS A 33 9.25 27.52 0.18
C LYS A 33 10.05 26.27 0.58
N TYR A 34 9.38 25.30 1.20
CA TYR A 34 9.99 24.06 1.69
C TYR A 34 9.26 22.80 1.19
N PRO A 35 9.93 21.63 1.13
CA PRO A 35 9.29 20.35 0.79
C PRO A 35 8.08 20.01 1.66
N SER A 36 8.05 20.45 2.92
CA SER A 36 6.91 20.27 3.83
C SER A 36 5.65 20.98 3.34
N ASP A 37 5.79 22.17 2.77
CA ASP A 37 4.67 22.97 2.27
C ASP A 37 4.07 22.29 1.04
N TYR A 38 4.94 21.74 0.17
CA TYR A 38 4.54 20.94 -0.98
C TYR A 38 3.70 19.75 -0.54
N LYS A 39 4.20 18.95 0.40
CA LYS A 39 3.49 17.79 0.96
C LYS A 39 2.16 18.20 1.59
N ARG A 40 2.13 19.31 2.31
CA ARG A 40 0.89 19.86 2.88
C ARG A 40 -0.13 20.22 1.79
N SER A 41 0.31 20.73 0.65
CA SER A 41 -0.60 21.04 -0.48
C SER A 41 -1.22 19.78 -1.10
N LEU A 42 -0.49 18.67 -1.15
CA LEU A 42 -1.00 17.38 -1.65
C LEU A 42 -1.87 16.65 -0.64
N PHE A 43 -1.46 16.63 0.64
CA PHE A 43 -2.06 15.78 1.67
C PHE A 43 -2.93 16.52 2.68
N GLY A 44 -2.99 17.85 2.65
CA GLY A 44 -3.86 18.66 3.52
C GLY A 44 -3.34 18.83 4.94
N GLY A 45 -2.11 18.40 5.23
CA GLY A 45 -1.49 18.47 6.57
C GLY A 45 -2.01 17.46 7.59
N ALA A 46 -3.05 16.69 7.25
CA ALA A 46 -3.51 15.57 8.04
C ALA A 46 -2.51 14.39 7.93
N LYS A 47 -2.51 13.51 8.93
CA LYS A 47 -1.73 12.27 8.88
C LYS A 47 -2.32 11.36 7.80
N LEU A 48 -1.47 10.85 6.89
CA LEU A 48 -1.90 9.84 5.92
C LEU A 48 -2.46 8.58 6.64
N PRO A 49 -3.38 7.84 6.00
CA PRO A 49 -3.90 6.58 6.54
C PRO A 49 -2.80 5.66 7.06
N ARG A 50 -3.10 4.91 8.12
CA ARG A 50 -2.17 3.90 8.65
C ARG A 50 -2.34 2.62 7.86
N ILE A 51 -1.24 1.90 7.70
CA ILE A 51 -1.16 0.70 6.89
C ILE A 51 -0.76 -0.44 7.84
N LEU A 52 -1.64 -1.41 7.96
CA LEU A 52 -1.51 -2.59 8.79
C LEU A 52 -1.18 -3.79 7.92
N PHE A 53 -0.07 -4.45 8.21
CA PHE A 53 0.21 -5.77 7.67
C PHE A 53 -0.37 -6.82 8.62
N ILE A 54 -1.37 -7.60 8.17
CA ILE A 54 -2.01 -8.61 9.01
C ILE A 54 -1.61 -10.01 8.52
N CYS A 55 -0.86 -10.70 9.36
CA CYS A 55 -0.42 -12.06 9.17
C CYS A 55 -1.37 -13.01 9.92
N GLY A 56 -1.61 -14.17 9.35
CA GLY A 56 -2.58 -15.13 9.87
C GLY A 56 -2.52 -16.43 9.07
N GLY A 57 -3.19 -17.46 9.57
CA GLY A 57 -3.21 -18.76 8.94
C GLY A 57 -3.87 -18.76 7.56
N ASP A 58 -3.79 -19.91 6.89
CA ASP A 58 -4.50 -20.14 5.64
C ASP A 58 -6.02 -19.97 5.87
N PRO A 59 -6.71 -19.12 5.09
CA PRO A 59 -8.14 -18.84 5.27
C PRO A 59 -9.04 -20.09 5.24
N ARG A 60 -8.58 -21.20 4.65
CA ARG A 60 -9.31 -22.47 4.63
C ARG A 60 -9.43 -23.11 6.01
N TYR A 61 -8.50 -22.80 6.91
CA TYR A 61 -8.42 -23.38 8.26
C TYR A 61 -8.54 -22.32 9.36
N CYS A 62 -8.22 -21.06 9.07
CA CYS A 62 -8.15 -19.98 10.03
C CYS A 62 -8.95 -18.76 9.55
N SER A 63 -10.10 -18.48 10.18
CA SER A 63 -10.99 -17.37 9.80
C SER A 63 -10.72 -16.05 10.54
N ASN A 64 -9.94 -16.06 11.62
CA ASN A 64 -9.82 -14.92 12.53
C ASN A 64 -9.20 -13.69 11.88
N ARG A 65 -8.19 -13.88 11.02
CA ARG A 65 -7.61 -12.79 10.23
C ARG A 65 -8.68 -12.06 9.39
N GLU A 66 -9.52 -12.79 8.67
CA GLU A 66 -10.58 -12.21 7.83
C GLU A 66 -11.66 -11.51 8.67
N THR A 67 -12.00 -12.08 9.82
CA THR A 67 -12.94 -11.50 10.77
C THR A 67 -12.44 -10.14 11.30
N ILE A 68 -11.16 -10.04 11.69
CA ILE A 68 -10.55 -8.78 12.12
C ILE A 68 -10.51 -7.76 10.97
N GLU A 69 -10.06 -8.17 9.78
CA GLU A 69 -10.02 -7.28 8.61
C GLU A 69 -11.39 -6.72 8.25
N SER A 70 -12.43 -7.56 8.25
CA SER A 70 -13.81 -7.15 7.98
C SER A 70 -14.32 -6.14 9.01
N TYR A 71 -13.96 -6.33 10.29
CA TYR A 71 -14.28 -5.36 11.34
C TYR A 71 -13.57 -4.03 11.09
N LEU A 72 -12.26 -4.05 10.80
CA LEU A 72 -11.47 -2.84 10.58
C LEU A 72 -11.96 -2.05 9.36
N ASP A 73 -12.21 -2.72 8.23
CA ASP A 73 -12.72 -2.08 7.01
C ASP A 73 -14.08 -1.39 7.23
N LYS A 74 -14.91 -1.94 8.13
CA LYS A 74 -16.25 -1.41 8.45
C LYS A 74 -16.23 -0.31 9.50
N HIS A 75 -15.41 -0.44 10.54
CA HIS A 75 -15.50 0.39 11.74
C HIS A 75 -14.32 1.36 11.93
N VAL A 76 -13.18 1.11 11.29
CA VAL A 76 -11.95 1.90 11.46
C VAL A 76 -11.24 2.11 10.10
N PRO A 77 -11.90 2.72 9.11
CA PRO A 77 -11.45 2.78 7.71
C PRO A 77 -10.14 3.56 7.48
N GLU A 78 -9.64 4.29 8.48
CA GLU A 78 -8.32 4.92 8.47
C GLU A 78 -7.16 3.94 8.65
N LEU A 79 -7.45 2.72 9.08
CA LEU A 79 -6.51 1.61 9.19
C LEU A 79 -6.64 0.71 7.96
N MET A 80 -5.79 0.94 6.97
CA MET A 80 -5.75 0.17 5.74
C MET A 80 -5.04 -1.15 5.97
N THR A 81 -5.69 -2.27 5.67
CA THR A 81 -5.11 -3.60 5.81
C THR A 81 -4.61 -4.15 4.48
N PHE A 82 -3.56 -4.96 4.53
CA PHE A 82 -3.14 -5.78 3.40
C PHE A 82 -2.54 -7.10 3.87
N ARG A 83 -2.50 -8.07 2.95
CA ARG A 83 -1.92 -9.40 3.15
C ARG A 83 -0.77 -9.65 2.17
N ALA A 84 0.17 -10.52 2.53
CA ALA A 84 1.35 -10.79 1.72
C ALA A 84 1.02 -11.56 0.43
N GLU A 85 0.01 -12.42 0.48
CA GLU A 85 -0.44 -13.25 -0.64
C GLU A 85 -0.84 -12.40 -1.86
N TYR A 86 -1.57 -11.30 -1.62
CA TYR A 86 -1.93 -10.36 -2.68
C TYR A 86 -0.71 -9.62 -3.25
N ALA A 87 0.27 -9.26 -2.42
CA ALA A 87 1.49 -8.63 -2.90
C ALA A 87 2.35 -9.65 -3.68
N TRP A 88 2.40 -10.90 -3.23
CA TRP A 88 3.15 -11.98 -3.85
C TRP A 88 2.61 -12.30 -5.24
N GLU A 89 1.30 -12.46 -5.42
CA GLU A 89 0.68 -12.70 -6.73
C GLU A 89 1.06 -11.62 -7.74
N ILE A 90 1.07 -10.35 -7.31
CA ILE A 90 1.41 -9.22 -8.18
C ILE A 90 2.91 -9.13 -8.47
N ILE A 91 3.77 -9.40 -7.48
CA ILE A 91 5.22 -9.29 -7.64
C ILE A 91 5.78 -10.49 -8.40
N SER A 92 5.28 -11.69 -8.14
CA SER A 92 5.69 -12.94 -8.82
C SER A 92 5.23 -13.00 -10.27
N SER A 93 4.04 -12.48 -10.61
CA SER A 93 3.56 -12.37 -11.99
C SER A 93 4.35 -11.37 -12.84
N ASN A 94 5.04 -10.42 -12.20
CA ASN A 94 5.94 -9.48 -12.86
C ASN A 94 7.34 -10.10 -13.06
N GLN A 95 7.46 -11.04 -14.01
CA GLN A 95 8.66 -11.84 -14.35
C GLN A 95 10.00 -11.06 -14.44
N SER A 96 9.98 -9.74 -14.60
CA SER A 96 11.20 -8.92 -14.66
C SER A 96 11.97 -8.82 -13.32
N GLN A 97 11.33 -9.11 -12.17
CA GLN A 97 12.03 -9.10 -10.86
C GLN A 97 12.54 -10.48 -10.41
N ASN A 98 12.05 -11.57 -11.03
CA ASN A 98 12.33 -12.95 -10.60
C ASN A 98 13.18 -13.75 -11.59
N LYS A 99 13.97 -13.09 -12.47
CA LYS A 99 14.90 -13.81 -13.35
C LYS A 99 16.00 -14.57 -12.59
N ASP A 100 16.27 -14.15 -11.35
CA ASP A 100 17.43 -14.63 -10.58
C ASP A 100 17.00 -15.38 -9.29
N GLY A 101 15.69 -15.53 -9.03
CA GLY A 101 15.18 -16.15 -7.78
C GLY A 101 15.46 -15.34 -6.50
N SER A 102 15.80 -14.06 -6.60
CA SER A 102 16.32 -13.23 -5.50
C SER A 102 15.25 -12.65 -4.55
N ILE A 103 13.96 -12.75 -4.90
CA ILE A 103 12.83 -12.39 -4.06
C ILE A 103 12.12 -13.70 -3.68
N ASN A 104 12.43 -14.22 -2.50
CA ASN A 104 11.65 -15.30 -1.88
C ASN A 104 10.53 -14.69 -1.01
N ALA A 105 9.56 -15.52 -0.63
CA ALA A 105 8.39 -15.09 0.16
C ALA A 105 8.82 -14.35 1.44
N LEU A 106 9.83 -14.87 2.14
CA LEU A 106 10.35 -14.28 3.37
C LEU A 106 10.87 -12.85 3.16
N ARG A 107 11.66 -12.61 2.11
CA ARG A 107 12.18 -11.27 1.81
C ARG A 107 11.07 -10.29 1.45
N LEU A 108 10.05 -10.76 0.73
CA LEU A 108 8.89 -9.92 0.43
C LEU A 108 8.15 -9.56 1.72
N GLU A 109 7.86 -10.54 2.57
CA GLU A 109 7.17 -10.31 3.83
C GLU A 109 7.94 -9.39 4.76
N GLU A 110 9.27 -9.51 4.84
CA GLU A 110 10.11 -8.56 5.56
C GLU A 110 9.99 -7.13 5.00
N TRP A 111 9.92 -6.97 3.67
CA TRP A 111 9.74 -5.67 3.03
C TRP A 111 8.35 -5.08 3.28
N LEU A 112 7.32 -5.92 3.24
CA LEU A 112 5.94 -5.53 3.52
C LEU A 112 5.76 -5.15 4.99
N ALA A 113 6.30 -5.96 5.89
CA ALA A 113 6.39 -5.68 7.31
C ALA A 113 7.12 -4.36 7.56
N ASP A 114 8.25 -4.14 6.89
CA ASP A 114 8.99 -2.88 6.97
C ASP A 114 8.20 -1.68 6.45
N PHE A 115 7.40 -1.83 5.40
CA PHE A 115 6.59 -0.75 4.88
C PHE A 115 5.40 -0.37 5.80
N SER A 116 4.85 -1.34 6.53
CA SER A 116 3.67 -1.13 7.39
C SER A 116 3.94 -0.25 8.60
N ASP A 117 2.92 0.47 9.11
CA ASP A 117 3.03 1.16 10.40
C ASP A 117 2.94 0.18 11.57
N ALA A 118 2.24 -0.94 11.40
CA ALA A 118 2.14 -2.02 12.36
C ALA A 118 2.01 -3.37 11.65
N VAL A 119 2.63 -4.38 12.25
CA VAL A 119 2.50 -5.77 11.83
C VAL A 119 1.74 -6.51 12.91
N ILE A 120 0.56 -7.03 12.57
CA ILE A 120 -0.26 -7.84 13.47
C ILE A 120 -0.09 -9.28 13.04
N ILE A 121 0.22 -10.17 13.98
CA ILE A 121 0.39 -11.59 13.70
C ILE A 121 -0.59 -12.35 14.57
N LEU A 122 -1.61 -12.96 13.95
CA LEU A 122 -2.41 -13.98 14.61
C LEU A 122 -1.61 -15.28 14.61
N VAL A 123 -1.16 -15.72 15.78
CA VAL A 123 -0.33 -16.92 15.92
C VAL A 123 -1.24 -18.13 15.98
N GLU A 124 -1.79 -18.50 14.83
CA GLU A 124 -2.86 -19.51 14.68
C GLU A 124 -2.48 -20.70 13.78
N SER A 125 -1.25 -20.70 13.26
CA SER A 125 -0.71 -21.75 12.39
C SER A 125 0.81 -21.88 12.49
N TYR A 126 1.37 -22.99 12.01
CA TYR A 126 2.83 -23.17 11.96
C TYR A 126 3.53 -22.08 11.13
N GLY A 127 2.90 -21.60 10.05
CA GLY A 127 3.43 -20.49 9.26
C GLY A 127 3.57 -19.22 10.09
N THR A 128 2.52 -18.84 10.81
CA THR A 128 2.52 -17.65 11.68
C THR A 128 3.46 -17.77 12.88
N VAL A 129 3.73 -18.99 13.36
CA VAL A 129 4.77 -19.24 14.38
C VAL A 129 6.16 -18.97 13.80
N ALA A 130 6.42 -19.38 12.56
CA ALA A 130 7.67 -19.09 11.88
C ALA A 130 7.85 -17.60 11.58
N GLU A 131 6.80 -16.91 11.12
CA GLU A 131 6.77 -15.45 10.91
C GLU A 131 7.05 -14.68 12.20
N LEU A 132 6.40 -15.07 13.31
CA LEU A 132 6.67 -14.48 14.63
C LEU A 132 8.14 -14.59 14.99
N GLY A 133 8.73 -15.78 14.83
CA GLY A 133 10.16 -16.00 15.04
C GLY A 133 11.02 -15.10 14.17
N ALA A 134 10.80 -15.11 12.85
CA ALA A 134 11.59 -14.34 11.89
C ALA A 134 11.52 -12.83 12.16
N PHE A 135 10.31 -12.28 12.33
CA PHE A 135 10.13 -10.84 12.53
C PHE A 135 10.61 -10.39 13.92
N SER A 136 10.55 -11.26 14.93
CA SER A 136 11.06 -10.95 16.27
C SER A 136 12.57 -10.77 16.32
N ILE A 137 13.34 -11.34 15.38
CA ILE A 137 14.81 -11.18 15.35
C ILE A 137 15.20 -9.76 14.92
N SER A 138 14.50 -9.20 13.93
CA SER A 138 14.75 -7.85 13.43
C SER A 138 14.28 -6.79 14.42
N SER A 139 15.19 -6.04 15.03
CA SER A 139 14.85 -4.97 15.99
C SER A 139 13.89 -3.93 15.40
N ARG A 140 14.07 -3.60 14.12
CA ARG A 140 13.20 -2.70 13.38
C ARG A 140 11.78 -3.23 13.29
N LEU A 141 11.60 -4.48 12.83
CA LEU A 141 10.26 -5.08 12.72
C LEU A 141 9.65 -5.30 14.11
N ARG A 142 10.42 -5.86 15.03
CA ARG A 142 10.02 -6.10 16.43
C ARG A 142 9.46 -4.87 17.11
N SER A 143 10.01 -3.69 16.85
CA SER A 143 9.53 -2.42 17.42
C SER A 143 8.09 -2.04 17.04
N LYS A 144 7.51 -2.70 16.03
CA LYS A 144 6.15 -2.46 15.51
C LYS A 144 5.31 -3.73 15.35
N LEU A 145 5.70 -4.84 16.00
CA LEU A 145 4.91 -6.08 16.05
C LEU A 145 3.82 -6.01 17.12
N LEU A 146 2.63 -6.52 16.81
CA LEU A 146 1.56 -6.81 17.76
C LEU A 146 1.12 -8.29 17.58
N PRO A 147 1.65 -9.21 18.39
CA PRO A 147 1.21 -10.60 18.37
C PRO A 147 -0.15 -10.75 19.05
N ILE A 148 -0.97 -11.63 18.49
CA ILE A 148 -2.24 -12.09 19.05
C ILE A 148 -2.14 -13.63 19.16
N LEU A 149 -2.12 -14.13 20.40
CA LEU A 149 -2.00 -15.54 20.72
C LEU A 149 -3.30 -16.06 21.33
N ASP A 150 -3.53 -17.36 21.20
CA ASP A 150 -4.63 -18.01 21.91
C ASP A 150 -4.37 -17.92 23.42
N LYS A 151 -5.39 -17.50 24.15
CA LYS A 151 -5.38 -17.33 25.61
C LYS A 151 -5.01 -18.60 26.37
N ASN A 152 -5.25 -19.78 25.79
CA ASN A 152 -4.83 -21.05 26.38
C ASN A 152 -3.31 -21.15 26.59
N PHE A 153 -2.51 -20.35 25.86
CA PHE A 153 -1.06 -20.33 25.98
C PHE A 153 -0.53 -19.14 26.80
N GLU A 154 -1.39 -18.37 27.48
CA GLU A 154 -0.96 -17.14 28.20
C GLU A 154 0.08 -17.41 29.29
N ASP A 155 -0.14 -18.48 30.08
CA ASP A 155 0.71 -18.85 31.22
C ASP A 155 1.75 -19.93 30.89
N ASP A 156 1.84 -20.36 29.63
CA ASP A 156 2.74 -21.44 29.22
C ASP A 156 4.21 -21.01 29.30
N LEU A 157 5.04 -21.85 29.94
CA LEU A 157 6.51 -21.73 29.92
C LEU A 157 7.09 -22.27 28.60
N SER A 158 6.61 -21.72 27.49
CA SER A 158 6.99 -22.11 26.13
C SER A 158 8.14 -21.26 25.57
N PHE A 159 8.88 -21.80 24.59
CA PHE A 159 9.90 -21.03 23.87
C PHE A 159 9.31 -19.77 23.21
N ILE A 160 8.04 -19.82 22.77
CA ILE A 160 7.35 -18.68 22.18
C ILE A 160 7.21 -17.55 23.21
N ASN A 161 6.70 -17.87 24.41
CA ASN A 161 6.46 -16.90 25.47
C ASN A 161 7.76 -16.35 26.08
N THR A 162 8.72 -17.24 26.37
CA THR A 162 9.99 -16.85 26.99
C THR A 162 10.98 -16.22 26.00
N GLY A 163 10.77 -16.44 24.69
CA GLY A 163 11.63 -15.92 23.62
C GLY A 163 10.98 -14.75 22.87
N PRO A 164 10.46 -14.97 21.64
CA PRO A 164 9.91 -13.91 20.79
C PRO A 164 8.93 -12.96 21.49
N ILE A 165 7.97 -13.48 22.25
CA ILE A 165 6.96 -12.65 22.93
C ILE A 165 7.59 -11.76 24.01
N SER A 166 8.50 -12.30 24.81
CA SER A 166 9.26 -11.51 25.79
C SER A 166 10.01 -10.35 25.12
N TRP A 167 10.72 -10.62 24.01
CA TRP A 167 11.42 -9.58 23.27
C TRP A 167 10.49 -8.51 22.71
N ILE A 168 9.36 -8.93 22.12
CA ILE A 168 8.36 -8.01 21.55
C ILE A 168 7.74 -7.15 22.66
N ASN A 169 7.41 -7.72 23.81
CA ASN A 169 6.85 -6.99 24.95
C ASN A 169 7.83 -5.99 25.56
N ASN A 170 9.14 -6.17 25.36
CA ASN A 170 10.14 -5.18 25.76
C ASN A 170 10.22 -4.02 24.76
N ASP A 171 10.24 -4.33 23.46
CA ASP A 171 10.64 -3.38 22.42
C ASP A 171 9.49 -2.72 21.66
N SER A 172 8.38 -3.43 21.45
CA SER A 172 7.29 -2.97 20.59
C SER A 172 6.58 -1.77 21.18
N VAL A 173 6.21 -0.81 20.32
CA VAL A 173 5.34 0.32 20.69
C VAL A 173 3.88 -0.10 20.87
N TYR A 174 3.50 -1.29 20.41
CA TYR A 174 2.13 -1.83 20.49
C TYR A 174 1.94 -2.83 21.63
N LYS A 175 2.96 -3.02 22.45
CA LYS A 175 2.93 -3.90 23.63
C LYS A 175 1.78 -3.56 24.61
N PRO A 176 1.34 -4.52 25.44
CA PRO A 176 1.76 -5.92 25.43
C PRO A 176 1.14 -6.72 24.28
N THR A 177 1.69 -7.90 24.05
CA THR A 177 1.07 -8.99 23.30
C THR A 177 -0.34 -9.24 23.81
N ILE A 178 -1.25 -9.61 22.91
CA ILE A 178 -2.64 -9.89 23.21
C ILE A 178 -2.84 -11.40 23.30
N TYR A 179 -3.38 -11.87 24.42
CA TYR A 179 -3.91 -13.22 24.57
C TYR A 179 -5.42 -13.17 24.43
N ALA A 180 -5.95 -13.78 23.36
CA ALA A 180 -7.35 -13.71 22.98
C ALA A 180 -7.98 -15.09 22.91
N ASP A 181 -9.26 -15.17 23.22
CA ASP A 181 -10.06 -16.34 22.88
C ASP A 181 -10.34 -16.31 21.37
N PHE A 182 -9.81 -17.30 20.65
CA PHE A 182 -9.90 -17.37 19.20
C PHE A 182 -11.31 -17.73 18.70
N ASP A 183 -12.14 -18.34 19.54
CA ASP A 183 -13.56 -18.58 19.22
C ASP A 183 -14.36 -17.28 19.27
N THR A 184 -13.88 -16.29 20.03
CA THR A 184 -14.52 -14.98 20.21
C THR A 184 -13.59 -13.82 19.86
N ILE A 185 -12.80 -13.95 18.79
CA ILE A 185 -11.70 -13.03 18.44
C ILE A 185 -12.07 -11.55 18.46
N LEU A 186 -13.29 -11.17 18.06
CA LEU A 186 -13.72 -9.77 18.02
C LEU A 186 -13.78 -9.10 19.39
N THR A 187 -13.83 -9.87 20.48
CA THR A 187 -13.74 -9.33 21.85
C THR A 187 -12.40 -8.61 22.09
N THR A 188 -11.36 -8.94 21.33
CA THR A 188 -10.05 -8.28 21.43
C THR A 188 -9.98 -6.91 20.76
N MET A 189 -10.94 -6.54 19.92
CA MET A 189 -10.85 -5.33 19.10
C MET A 189 -10.64 -4.03 19.90
N PRO A 190 -11.34 -3.79 21.03
CA PRO A 190 -11.12 -2.58 21.82
C PRO A 190 -9.68 -2.45 22.33
N LEU A 191 -9.10 -3.55 22.81
CA LEU A 191 -7.71 -3.59 23.29
C LEU A 191 -6.72 -3.38 22.14
N MET A 192 -6.92 -4.10 21.04
CA MET A 192 -6.09 -3.98 19.84
C MET A 192 -6.07 -2.54 19.30
N ILE A 193 -7.24 -1.91 19.14
CA ILE A 193 -7.35 -0.53 18.66
C ILE A 193 -6.69 0.45 19.63
N ASN A 194 -6.84 0.25 20.95
CA ASN A 194 -6.18 1.08 21.95
C ASN A 194 -4.65 0.96 21.85
N ASN A 195 -4.12 -0.26 21.75
CA ASN A 195 -2.68 -0.51 21.61
C ASN A 195 -2.14 0.15 20.34
N LEU A 196 -2.81 -0.03 19.19
CA LEU A 196 -2.45 0.61 17.93
C LEU A 196 -2.43 2.14 18.05
N ASN A 197 -3.49 2.74 18.59
CA ASN A 197 -3.59 4.19 18.74
C ASN A 197 -2.50 4.78 19.64
N ASN A 198 -2.10 4.06 20.69
CA ASN A 198 -1.01 4.49 21.57
C ASN A 198 0.34 4.31 20.89
N GLY A 199 0.60 3.16 20.25
CA GLY A 199 1.84 2.91 19.53
C GLY A 199 2.06 3.90 18.38
N PHE A 200 1.02 4.28 17.64
CA PHE A 200 1.11 5.29 16.57
C PHE A 200 1.56 6.68 17.02
N LYS A 201 1.41 7.01 18.31
CA LYS A 201 1.93 8.26 18.89
C LYS A 201 3.43 8.16 19.19
N SER A 202 3.89 6.95 19.48
CA SER A 202 5.27 6.64 19.90
C SER A 202 6.16 6.18 18.74
N LEU A 203 5.59 5.88 17.56
CA LEU A 203 6.35 5.60 16.35
C LEU A 203 7.31 6.75 16.07
N LYS A 204 8.61 6.45 16.16
CA LYS A 204 9.64 7.38 15.72
C LYS A 204 9.50 7.56 14.21
N LYS A 205 9.87 8.76 13.73
CA LYS A 205 10.12 8.92 12.29
C LYS A 205 11.29 7.99 11.95
N ASP A 206 11.02 6.93 11.20
CA ASP A 206 12.11 6.14 10.64
C ASP A 206 13.01 7.06 9.80
N ASN A 207 14.29 6.73 9.80
CA ASN A 207 15.26 7.26 8.83
C ASN A 207 14.97 6.65 7.44
N ASP A 208 13.72 6.74 7.00
CA ASP A 208 13.28 6.25 5.71
C ASP A 208 14.04 6.98 4.61
N ASP A 209 14.39 6.20 3.58
CA ASP A 209 14.80 6.70 2.28
C ASP A 209 13.88 7.86 1.86
N LYS A 210 14.52 8.94 1.39
CA LYS A 210 13.83 10.12 0.88
C LYS A 210 13.88 10.12 -0.64
N PHE A 211 12.71 10.30 -1.24
CA PHE A 211 12.51 10.14 -2.66
C PHE A 211 12.25 11.48 -3.34
N GLY A 212 13.06 11.76 -4.38
CA GLY A 212 12.93 12.96 -5.21
C GLY A 212 13.31 14.27 -4.52
N ASP A 213 13.17 15.38 -5.23
CA ASP A 213 13.48 16.73 -4.74
C ASP A 213 12.51 17.22 -3.63
N LYS A 214 11.38 16.52 -3.45
CA LYS A 214 10.40 16.79 -2.39
C LYS A 214 10.61 15.93 -1.15
N ASN A 215 11.66 15.10 -1.10
CA ASN A 215 11.99 14.25 0.04
C ASN A 215 10.83 13.39 0.54
N PHE A 216 10.06 12.77 -0.36
CA PHE A 216 8.94 11.92 0.04
C PHE A 216 9.44 10.72 0.86
N SER A 217 8.74 10.34 1.92
CA SER A 217 8.89 8.98 2.46
C SER A 217 8.30 7.97 1.48
N ARG A 218 8.63 6.68 1.63
CA ARG A 218 8.06 5.60 0.83
C ARG A 218 6.52 5.62 0.83
N LYS A 219 5.93 5.85 2.01
CA LYS A 219 4.48 6.00 2.18
C LYS A 219 3.91 7.23 1.46
N GLU A 220 4.56 8.38 1.57
CA GLU A 220 4.14 9.58 0.84
C GLU A 220 4.21 9.36 -0.68
N LEU A 221 5.25 8.66 -1.16
CA LEU A 221 5.39 8.29 -2.57
C LEU A 221 4.27 7.35 -3.03
N LEU A 222 3.83 6.41 -2.18
CA LEU A 222 2.66 5.57 -2.46
C LEU A 222 1.41 6.40 -2.74
N PHE A 223 1.12 7.38 -1.88
CA PHE A 223 -0.02 8.26 -2.08
C PHE A 223 0.14 9.18 -3.30
N VAL A 224 1.35 9.60 -3.63
CA VAL A 224 1.63 10.34 -4.88
C VAL A 224 1.34 9.49 -6.12
N VAL A 225 1.79 8.23 -6.14
CA VAL A 225 1.51 7.30 -7.24
C VAL A 225 0.00 7.09 -7.41
N ILE A 226 -0.74 6.95 -6.31
CA ILE A 226 -2.20 6.88 -6.33
C ILE A 226 -2.82 8.16 -6.94
N ILE A 227 -2.33 9.36 -6.57
CA ILE A 227 -2.81 10.61 -7.18
C ILE A 227 -2.55 10.61 -8.69
N ILE A 228 -1.38 10.15 -9.14
CA ILE A 228 -1.06 10.06 -10.57
C ILE A 228 -2.05 9.13 -11.28
N ILE A 229 -2.19 7.89 -10.82
CA ILE A 229 -3.06 6.88 -11.43
C ILE A 229 -4.51 7.36 -11.43
N THR A 230 -5.01 7.92 -10.33
CA THR A 230 -6.37 8.47 -10.26
C THR A 230 -6.57 9.68 -11.18
N SER A 231 -5.51 10.45 -11.47
CA SER A 231 -5.62 11.66 -12.30
C SER A 231 -5.65 11.35 -13.79
N ILE A 232 -4.76 10.48 -14.27
CA ILE A 232 -4.57 10.25 -15.72
C ILE A 232 -5.00 8.85 -16.18
N GLY A 233 -5.27 7.94 -15.24
CA GLY A 233 -5.50 6.54 -15.52
C GLY A 233 -6.80 6.26 -16.31
N PRO A 234 -6.87 5.12 -17.04
CA PRO A 234 -5.92 4.00 -17.00
C PRO A 234 -4.51 4.33 -17.54
N ILE A 235 -3.45 3.69 -17.03
CA ILE A 235 -2.06 4.03 -17.39
C ILE A 235 -1.11 2.85 -17.11
N ASP A 236 -0.01 2.73 -17.84
CA ASP A 236 1.01 1.70 -17.62
C ASP A 236 2.10 2.13 -16.62
N GLU A 237 2.87 1.15 -16.14
CA GLU A 237 3.97 1.38 -15.18
C GLU A 237 5.03 2.35 -15.73
N LYS A 238 5.36 2.26 -17.02
CA LYS A 238 6.36 3.10 -17.67
C LYS A 238 5.97 4.58 -17.60
N ASN A 239 4.73 4.92 -17.91
CA ASN A 239 4.29 6.30 -17.83
C ASN A 239 4.10 6.79 -16.39
N ILE A 240 3.70 5.92 -15.44
CA ILE A 240 3.70 6.26 -14.01
C ILE A 240 5.10 6.68 -13.55
N TYR A 241 6.12 5.86 -13.84
CA TYR A 241 7.50 6.16 -13.50
C TYR A 241 7.99 7.46 -14.17
N ASP A 242 7.67 7.66 -15.44
CA ASP A 242 8.10 8.86 -16.14
C ASP A 242 7.46 10.15 -15.59
N ILE A 243 6.18 10.12 -15.20
CA ILE A 243 5.52 11.25 -14.51
C ILE A 243 6.22 11.50 -13.18
N CYS A 244 6.44 10.47 -12.36
CA CYS A 244 7.17 10.57 -11.10
C CYS A 244 8.56 11.20 -11.28
N ARG A 245 9.35 10.70 -12.25
CA ARG A 245 10.68 11.20 -12.57
C ARG A 245 10.65 12.66 -12.98
N GLN A 246 9.74 13.05 -13.88
CA GLN A 246 9.69 14.42 -14.38
C GLN A 246 9.13 15.41 -13.36
N SER A 247 8.13 15.01 -12.57
CA SER A 247 7.48 15.87 -11.58
C SER A 247 8.33 16.09 -10.32
N PHE A 248 9.09 15.07 -9.90
CA PHE A 248 9.76 15.07 -8.58
C PHE A 248 11.27 14.75 -8.65
N ASN A 249 11.86 14.73 -9.85
CA ASN A 249 13.29 14.45 -10.06
C ASN A 249 13.75 13.11 -9.43
N LEU A 250 12.91 12.07 -9.50
CA LEU A 250 13.22 10.73 -9.01
C LEU A 250 14.26 10.04 -9.91
N LYS A 251 15.50 9.91 -9.43
CA LYS A 251 16.62 9.34 -10.18
C LYS A 251 16.86 7.88 -9.79
N ASN A 252 16.87 6.98 -10.76
CA ASN A 252 17.14 5.54 -10.59
C ASN A 252 16.19 4.78 -9.64
N ASN A 253 15.00 5.32 -9.34
CA ASN A 253 14.00 4.68 -8.46
C ASN A 253 12.89 3.93 -9.23
N SER A 254 13.16 3.40 -10.43
CA SER A 254 12.12 2.68 -11.19
C SER A 254 11.63 1.41 -10.48
N ALA A 255 12.53 0.65 -9.85
CA ALA A 255 12.18 -0.53 -9.07
C ALA A 255 11.28 -0.18 -7.86
N GLU A 256 11.56 0.95 -7.20
CA GLU A 256 10.75 1.44 -6.08
C GLU A 256 9.34 1.81 -6.54
N VAL A 257 9.21 2.55 -7.64
CA VAL A 257 7.89 2.92 -8.19
C VAL A 257 7.10 1.66 -8.59
N LYS A 258 7.77 0.67 -9.19
CA LYS A 258 7.16 -0.63 -9.51
C LYS A 258 6.68 -1.37 -8.27
N PHE A 259 7.48 -1.41 -7.22
CA PHE A 259 7.10 -2.00 -5.93
C PHE A 259 5.89 -1.30 -5.35
N ILE A 260 5.89 0.05 -5.32
CA ILE A 260 4.77 0.85 -4.85
C ILE A 260 3.49 0.60 -5.65
N VAL A 261 3.56 0.52 -6.98
CA VAL A 261 2.39 0.18 -7.81
C VAL A 261 1.86 -1.21 -7.43
N SER A 262 2.73 -2.19 -7.26
CA SER A 262 2.35 -3.53 -6.84
C SER A 262 1.66 -3.53 -5.46
N LEU A 263 2.17 -2.72 -4.54
CA LEU A 263 1.60 -2.57 -3.21
C LEU A 263 0.25 -1.86 -3.21
N CYS A 264 0.05 -0.85 -4.07
CA CYS A 264 -1.25 -0.21 -4.26
C CYS A 264 -2.31 -1.21 -4.73
N VAL A 265 -1.93 -2.18 -5.58
CA VAL A 265 -2.82 -3.27 -6.00
C VAL A 265 -3.12 -4.20 -4.82
N ALA A 266 -2.10 -4.60 -4.05
CA ALA A 266 -2.29 -5.45 -2.87
C ALA A 266 -3.16 -4.81 -1.78
N LEU A 267 -3.08 -3.49 -1.62
CA LEU A 267 -3.96 -2.68 -0.76
C LEU A 267 -5.39 -2.54 -1.32
N LYS A 268 -5.68 -3.11 -2.51
CA LYS A 268 -6.96 -3.00 -3.23
C LYS A 268 -7.42 -1.55 -3.45
N ILE A 269 -6.45 -0.64 -3.62
CA ILE A 269 -6.71 0.78 -3.93
C ILE A 269 -6.84 0.95 -5.44
N ILE A 270 -5.96 0.28 -6.17
CA ILE A 270 -5.93 0.23 -7.63
C ILE A 270 -6.14 -1.21 -8.09
N GLU A 271 -6.67 -1.42 -9.29
CA GLU A 271 -6.55 -2.70 -9.98
C GLU A 271 -5.63 -2.58 -11.18
N SER A 272 -5.20 -3.75 -11.64
CA SER A 272 -4.55 -3.93 -12.92
C SER A 272 -5.40 -4.78 -13.86
N PHE A 273 -5.40 -4.45 -15.14
CA PHE A 273 -6.05 -5.24 -16.18
C PHE A 273 -5.21 -5.21 -17.47
N ASP A 274 -5.33 -6.25 -18.28
CA ASP A 274 -4.67 -6.30 -19.58
C ASP A 274 -5.52 -5.64 -20.67
N TYR A 275 -4.92 -4.71 -21.41
CA TYR A 275 -5.55 -4.06 -22.55
C TYR A 275 -4.60 -4.08 -23.74
N LYS A 276 -5.00 -4.80 -24.80
CA LYS A 276 -4.20 -4.96 -26.04
C LYS A 276 -2.75 -5.41 -25.78
N GLY A 277 -2.55 -6.30 -24.80
CA GLY A 277 -1.22 -6.84 -24.44
C GLY A 277 -0.39 -5.93 -23.53
N VAL A 278 -0.96 -4.84 -23.01
CA VAL A 278 -0.32 -3.95 -22.04
C VAL A 278 -1.09 -3.99 -20.73
N LYS A 279 -0.37 -4.25 -19.63
CA LYS A 279 -0.92 -4.19 -18.28
C LYS A 279 -1.14 -2.72 -17.87
N LEU A 280 -2.38 -2.37 -17.60
CA LEU A 280 -2.81 -1.02 -17.22
C LEU A 280 -3.30 -0.99 -15.79
N TYR A 281 -3.14 0.16 -15.14
CA TYR A 281 -3.56 0.41 -13.77
C TYR A 281 -4.58 1.53 -13.72
N THR A 282 -5.59 1.37 -12.87
CA THR A 282 -6.58 2.40 -12.60
C THR A 282 -7.11 2.28 -11.18
N CYS A 283 -7.62 3.38 -10.64
CA CYS A 283 -8.24 3.38 -9.32
C CYS A 283 -9.70 2.96 -9.44
N ILE A 284 -10.13 2.10 -8.53
CA ILE A 284 -11.49 1.50 -8.54
C ILE A 284 -12.22 1.82 -7.26
N ASN A 285 -11.52 1.80 -6.12
CA ASN A 285 -12.13 2.02 -4.83
C ASN A 285 -11.79 3.40 -4.27
N TYR A 286 -12.40 4.43 -4.86
CA TYR A 286 -12.35 5.79 -4.31
C TYR A 286 -12.82 5.79 -2.85
N GLU A 287 -13.80 4.97 -2.46
CA GLU A 287 -14.28 4.98 -1.09
C GLU A 287 -13.23 4.48 -0.09
N ARG A 288 -12.58 3.34 -0.34
CA ARG A 288 -11.52 2.81 0.55
C ARG A 288 -10.35 3.79 0.71
N LEU A 289 -10.07 4.57 -0.34
CA LEU A 289 -9.04 5.59 -0.31
C LEU A 289 -9.49 6.91 0.34
N TYR A 290 -10.77 7.26 0.29
CA TYR A 290 -11.29 8.61 0.60
C TYR A 290 -12.37 8.69 1.67
N ARG A 291 -12.64 7.61 2.40
CA ARG A 291 -13.63 7.53 3.49
C ARG A 291 -13.27 8.33 4.74
N THR A 292 -12.09 8.93 4.79
CA THR A 292 -11.51 9.48 6.02
C THR A 292 -11.21 10.96 5.86
N GLN A 293 -11.37 11.73 6.94
CA GLN A 293 -11.04 13.17 6.94
C GLN A 293 -9.57 13.43 6.54
N THR A 294 -8.69 12.45 6.79
CA THR A 294 -7.26 12.49 6.46
C THR A 294 -6.97 12.45 4.97
N THR A 295 -7.92 11.97 4.15
CA THR A 295 -7.74 11.75 2.72
C THR A 295 -8.58 12.73 1.87
N THR A 296 -9.41 13.55 2.51
CA THR A 296 -10.25 14.57 1.84
C THR A 296 -9.45 15.52 0.96
N ASN A 297 -8.28 15.99 1.42
CA ASN A 297 -7.45 16.86 0.58
C ASN A 297 -6.89 16.10 -0.62
N LEU A 298 -6.42 14.86 -0.39
CA LEU A 298 -5.93 13.97 -1.45
C LEU A 298 -7.02 13.73 -2.51
N LEU A 299 -8.27 13.52 -2.08
CA LEU A 299 -9.43 13.40 -2.97
C LEU A 299 -9.62 14.66 -3.79
N SER A 300 -9.60 15.81 -3.13
CA SER A 300 -9.83 17.09 -3.79
C SER A 300 -8.78 17.37 -4.86
N VAL A 301 -7.50 17.10 -4.56
CA VAL A 301 -6.38 17.24 -5.49
C VAL A 301 -6.55 16.28 -6.66
N SER A 302 -6.78 14.99 -6.38
CA SER A 302 -7.00 13.96 -7.39
C SER A 302 -8.16 14.32 -8.33
N ARG A 303 -9.32 14.74 -7.80
CA ARG A 303 -10.48 15.14 -8.60
C ARG A 303 -10.17 16.32 -9.52
N ARG A 304 -9.51 17.37 -9.02
CA ARG A 304 -9.13 18.54 -9.84
C ARG A 304 -8.18 18.16 -10.98
N LEU A 305 -7.17 17.35 -10.67
CA LEU A 305 -6.21 16.87 -11.66
C LEU A 305 -6.88 15.93 -12.68
N ARG A 306 -7.76 15.03 -12.21
CA ARG A 306 -8.53 14.13 -13.06
C ARG A 306 -9.43 14.87 -14.03
N LEU A 307 -10.19 15.87 -13.58
CA LEU A 307 -11.02 16.70 -14.48
C LEU A 307 -10.19 17.32 -15.62
N THR A 308 -9.01 17.85 -15.28
CA THR A 308 -8.11 18.45 -16.26
C THR A 308 -7.59 17.43 -17.27
N CYS A 309 -7.14 16.26 -16.81
CA CYS A 309 -6.64 15.21 -17.69
C CYS A 309 -7.76 14.61 -18.55
N LEU A 310 -8.90 14.29 -17.93
CA LEU A 310 -10.05 13.65 -18.55
C LEU A 310 -10.65 14.51 -19.66
N SER A 311 -10.64 15.84 -19.51
CA SER A 311 -11.03 16.78 -20.57
C SER A 311 -10.24 16.62 -21.87
N LYS A 312 -9.06 15.99 -21.84
CA LYS A 312 -8.24 15.70 -23.01
C LYS A 312 -8.37 14.23 -23.45
N LEU A 313 -8.44 13.32 -22.49
CA LEU A 313 -8.42 11.87 -22.72
C LEU A 313 -9.77 11.34 -23.24
N LEU A 314 -10.90 11.95 -22.89
CA LEU A 314 -12.22 11.58 -23.44
C LEU A 314 -12.39 11.88 -24.92
N TYR A 315 -11.40 12.46 -25.59
CA TYR A 315 -11.39 12.57 -27.05
C TYR A 315 -10.69 11.39 -27.73
N ILE A 316 -10.20 10.41 -26.97
CA ILE A 316 -9.50 9.24 -27.48
C ILE A 316 -10.40 8.02 -27.30
N ASP A 317 -10.77 7.35 -28.39
CA ASP A 317 -11.78 6.28 -28.34
C ASP A 317 -11.25 5.02 -27.65
N GLU A 318 -9.97 4.68 -27.82
CA GLU A 318 -9.33 3.56 -27.12
C GLU A 318 -9.29 3.77 -25.61
N PHE A 319 -9.13 5.03 -25.17
CA PHE A 319 -9.17 5.37 -23.75
C PHE A 319 -10.57 5.17 -23.17
N LYS A 320 -11.62 5.57 -23.89
CA LYS A 320 -13.02 5.32 -23.48
C LYS A 320 -13.30 3.83 -23.39
N GLU A 321 -12.85 3.05 -24.37
CA GLU A 321 -13.00 1.59 -24.37
C GLU A 321 -12.33 0.99 -23.13
N ALA A 322 -11.10 1.40 -22.81
CA ALA A 322 -10.37 0.90 -21.65
C ALA A 322 -11.06 1.28 -20.32
N ILE A 323 -11.60 2.48 -20.18
CA ILE A 323 -12.38 2.86 -18.99
C ILE A 323 -13.63 2.00 -18.86
N SER A 324 -14.35 1.77 -19.96
CA SER A 324 -15.63 1.05 -19.91
C SER A 324 -15.49 -0.38 -19.37
N LYS A 325 -14.34 -1.03 -19.62
CA LYS A 325 -14.01 -2.38 -19.12
C LYS A 325 -13.78 -2.46 -17.62
N VAL A 326 -13.58 -1.32 -16.97
CA VAL A 326 -13.31 -1.25 -15.52
C VAL A 326 -14.55 -0.80 -14.75
N THR A 327 -15.48 -0.12 -15.41
CA THR A 327 -16.74 0.34 -14.81
C THR A 327 -17.89 -0.66 -14.91
N SER A 328 -17.67 -1.82 -15.53
CA SER A 328 -18.63 -2.92 -15.71
C SER A 328 -18.50 -3.99 -14.64
#